data_AF-A0A1S2V319-F1
#
_entry.id   AF-A0A1S2V319-F1
#
_cell.length_a   1.000
_cell.length_b   1.000
_cell.length_c   1.000
_cell.angle_alpha   90.00
_cell.angle_beta   90.00
_cell.angle_gamma   90.00
#
_symmetry.space_group_name_H-M   'P 1'
#
loop_
_entity.id
_entity.type
_entity.pdbx_description
1 polymer ?
#
loop_
_entity_poly.entity_id
_entity_poly.type
_entity_poly.pdbx_seq_one_letter_code
_entity_poly.pdbx_strand_id
1 'polypeptide(L)'
;MATNMSLICRQSFAESVQPLNQILIISALGQEGLKSPGAAAALEMNTSKHASLELNIIGDIHQCLPDRKWIFLKAGDDSPGFITSDYPVHLIPHASRIDDGWGLGFASKDVRAFIPLNKSLAVIGDYETTERMVSLDKEAVAAFNSRTIRDATRQIYAYSDEFEFIGPDNKIMTGTSLPKVLE
;
A
#
# COMPACT_ATOMS: atom_id res chain seq x y z
N MET A 1 3.18 -23.59 -22.90
CA MET A 1 2.54 -24.12 -21.67
C MET A 1 2.23 -23.04 -20.63
N ALA A 2 3.08 -22.02 -20.43
CA ALA A 2 2.83 -20.93 -19.47
C ALA A 2 1.58 -20.05 -19.75
N THR A 3 1.17 -19.92 -21.01
CA THR A 3 0.06 -19.05 -21.43
C THR A 3 -1.32 -19.55 -20.96
N ASN A 4 -1.54 -20.86 -20.90
CA ASN A 4 -2.81 -21.44 -20.45
C ASN A 4 -3.00 -21.35 -18.92
N MET A 5 -1.90 -21.40 -18.16
CA MET A 5 -1.97 -21.34 -16.69
C MET A 5 -2.35 -19.93 -16.20
N SER A 6 -1.89 -18.89 -16.91
CA SER A 6 -2.27 -17.48 -16.69
C SER A 6 -3.76 -17.23 -16.93
N LEU A 7 -4.32 -17.78 -18.02
CA LEU A 7 -5.75 -17.67 -18.34
C LEU A 7 -6.65 -18.36 -17.31
N ILE A 8 -6.26 -19.56 -16.85
CA ILE A 8 -7.01 -20.31 -15.82
C ILE A 8 -7.01 -19.56 -14.48
N CYS A 9 -5.88 -18.95 -14.11
CA CYS A 9 -5.77 -18.15 -12.88
C CYS A 9 -6.61 -16.86 -12.96
N ARG A 10 -6.68 -16.21 -14.13
CA ARG A 10 -7.54 -15.04 -14.39
C ARG A 10 -9.03 -15.35 -14.25
N GLN A 11 -9.46 -16.48 -14.78
CA GLN A 11 -10.87 -16.92 -14.70
C GLN A 11 -11.26 -17.23 -13.24
N SER A 12 -10.41 -17.99 -12.55
CA SER A 12 -10.62 -18.36 -11.14
C SER A 12 -10.67 -17.16 -10.20
N PHE A 13 -9.86 -16.12 -10.45
CA PHE A 13 -9.87 -14.92 -9.62
C PHE A 13 -11.12 -14.06 -9.86
N ALA A 14 -11.50 -13.86 -11.13
CA ALA A 14 -12.74 -13.15 -11.48
C ALA A 14 -13.98 -13.81 -10.86
N GLU A 15 -14.03 -15.15 -10.86
CA GLU A 15 -15.09 -15.93 -10.23
C GLU A 15 -15.08 -15.81 -8.69
N SER A 16 -13.91 -15.65 -8.06
CA SER A 16 -13.78 -15.48 -6.60
C SER A 16 -14.14 -14.08 -6.09
N VAL A 17 -14.01 -13.04 -6.93
CA VAL A 17 -14.26 -11.64 -6.54
C VAL A 17 -15.73 -11.24 -6.75
N GLN A 18 -16.43 -11.88 -7.70
CA GLN A 18 -17.85 -11.63 -7.96
C GLN A 18 -18.76 -11.71 -6.71
N PRO A 19 -18.63 -12.71 -5.82
CA PRO A 19 -19.41 -12.79 -4.59
C PRO A 19 -19.10 -11.66 -3.60
N LEU A 20 -17.84 -11.21 -3.55
CA LEU A 20 -17.42 -10.12 -2.66
C LEU A 20 -18.06 -8.79 -3.07
N ASN A 21 -18.23 -8.53 -4.37
CA ASN A 21 -18.91 -7.34 -4.85
C ASN A 21 -20.35 -7.27 -4.35
N GLN A 22 -21.07 -8.40 -4.37
CA GLN A 22 -22.46 -8.45 -3.91
C GLN A 22 -22.56 -8.20 -2.40
N ILE A 23 -21.64 -8.77 -1.61
CA ILE A 23 -21.60 -8.59 -0.16
C ILE A 23 -21.30 -7.14 0.21
N LEU A 24 -20.33 -6.51 -0.46
CA LEU A 24 -19.97 -5.11 -0.23
C LEU A 24 -21.14 -4.17 -0.55
N ILE A 25 -21.85 -4.39 -1.66
CA ILE A 25 -23.04 -3.62 -2.04
C ILE A 25 -24.16 -3.77 -1.00
N ILE A 26 -24.43 -4.99 -0.52
CA ILE A 26 -25.47 -5.23 0.49
C ILE A 26 -25.10 -4.56 1.83
N SER A 27 -23.83 -4.63 2.23
CA SER A 27 -23.34 -4.04 3.48
C SER A 27 -23.42 -2.52 3.51
N ALA A 28 -23.21 -1.86 2.36
CA ALA A 28 -23.22 -0.41 2.27
C ALA A 28 -24.62 0.21 2.24
N LEU A 29 -25.61 -0.53 1.71
CA LEU A 29 -26.91 0.05 1.31
C LEU A 29 -28.11 -0.45 2.12
N GLY A 30 -27.97 -1.60 2.79
CA GLY A 30 -29.13 -2.34 3.29
C GLY A 30 -30.07 -2.80 2.16
N GLN A 31 -30.98 -3.74 2.45
CA GLN A 31 -31.89 -4.30 1.43
C GLN A 31 -32.87 -3.26 0.84
N GLU A 32 -33.14 -2.17 1.58
CA GLU A 32 -34.16 -1.18 1.23
C GLU A 32 -33.63 -0.03 0.36
N GLY A 33 -32.32 0.25 0.37
CA GLY A 33 -31.67 1.32 -0.40
C GLY A 33 -31.73 1.16 -1.92
N LEU A 34 -32.05 -0.05 -2.41
CA LEU A 34 -32.23 -0.37 -3.83
C LEU A 34 -33.49 0.26 -4.48
N LYS A 35 -34.45 0.77 -3.69
CA LYS A 35 -35.79 1.10 -4.21
C LYS A 35 -36.03 2.59 -4.55
N SER A 36 -35.10 3.48 -4.25
CA SER A 36 -35.25 4.94 -4.48
C SER A 36 -34.46 5.41 -5.70
N PRO A 37 -35.08 5.97 -6.76
CA PRO A 37 -34.37 6.36 -7.99
C PRO A 37 -33.33 7.48 -7.80
N GLY A 38 -33.61 8.47 -6.93
CA GLY A 38 -32.72 9.60 -6.68
C GLY A 38 -31.59 9.27 -5.70
N ALA A 39 -31.84 8.38 -4.73
CA ALA A 39 -30.79 7.84 -3.89
C ALA A 39 -29.93 6.85 -4.68
N ALA A 40 -30.52 5.97 -5.51
CA ALA A 40 -29.79 5.03 -6.35
C ALA A 40 -28.80 5.72 -7.29
N ALA A 41 -29.15 6.83 -7.94
CA ALA A 41 -28.23 7.53 -8.86
C ALA A 41 -27.08 8.27 -8.13
N ALA A 42 -27.37 8.94 -7.01
CA ALA A 42 -26.35 9.65 -6.23
C ALA A 42 -25.44 8.69 -5.44
N LEU A 43 -25.94 7.53 -5.05
CA LEU A 43 -25.25 6.48 -4.29
C LEU A 43 -24.53 5.47 -5.20
N GLU A 44 -25.06 5.22 -6.41
CA GLU A 44 -24.37 4.49 -7.49
C GLU A 44 -23.01 5.13 -7.78
N MET A 45 -22.95 6.46 -7.82
CA MET A 45 -21.69 7.19 -7.99
C MET A 45 -20.87 7.31 -6.71
N ASN A 46 -21.42 7.08 -5.51
CA ASN A 46 -20.71 7.40 -4.26
C ASN A 46 -19.94 6.21 -3.64
N THR A 47 -20.32 4.95 -3.89
CA THR A 47 -19.56 3.80 -3.35
C THR A 47 -19.49 2.61 -4.30
N SER A 48 -20.56 2.25 -5.00
CA SER A 48 -20.59 1.01 -5.79
C SER A 48 -19.86 1.15 -7.13
N LYS A 49 -20.00 2.28 -7.84
CA LYS A 49 -19.18 2.55 -9.05
C LYS A 49 -17.72 2.84 -8.69
N HIS A 50 -17.44 3.54 -7.58
CA HIS A 50 -16.07 3.73 -7.08
C HIS A 50 -15.41 2.41 -6.72
N ALA A 51 -16.08 1.57 -5.91
CA ALA A 51 -15.60 0.23 -5.61
C ALA A 51 -15.44 -0.61 -6.88
N SER A 52 -16.38 -0.55 -7.82
CA SER A 52 -16.27 -1.30 -9.09
C SER A 52 -15.09 -0.82 -9.94
N LEU A 53 -14.83 0.50 -10.01
CA LEU A 53 -13.66 1.07 -10.65
C LEU A 53 -12.36 0.62 -9.97
N GLU A 54 -12.31 0.69 -8.64
CA GLU A 54 -11.17 0.24 -7.83
C GLU A 54 -10.92 -1.27 -7.97
N LEU A 55 -11.98 -2.07 -7.98
CA LEU A 55 -11.93 -3.53 -8.17
C LEU A 55 -11.50 -3.92 -9.59
N ASN A 56 -11.91 -3.14 -10.59
CA ASN A 56 -11.42 -3.33 -11.97
C ASN A 56 -9.91 -3.04 -12.04
N ILE A 57 -9.43 -2.02 -11.35
CA ILE A 57 -8.00 -1.67 -11.27
C ILE A 57 -7.21 -2.71 -10.44
N ILE A 58 -7.84 -3.34 -9.45
CA ILE A 58 -7.23 -4.42 -8.66
C ILE A 58 -6.73 -5.55 -9.55
N GLY A 59 -7.43 -5.87 -10.64
CA GLY A 59 -6.99 -6.86 -11.61
C GLY A 59 -5.64 -6.50 -12.22
N ASP A 60 -5.49 -5.24 -12.64
CA ASP A 60 -4.27 -4.71 -13.25
C ASP A 60 -3.11 -4.58 -12.24
N ILE A 61 -3.39 -4.10 -11.03
CA ILE A 61 -2.42 -4.07 -9.92
C ILE A 61 -1.95 -5.48 -9.57
N HIS A 62 -2.87 -6.45 -9.52
CA HIS A 62 -2.53 -7.84 -9.24
C HIS A 62 -1.60 -8.43 -10.30
N GLN A 63 -1.71 -8.03 -11.57
CA GLN A 63 -0.74 -8.44 -12.59
C GLN A 63 0.66 -7.85 -12.33
N CYS A 64 0.75 -6.67 -11.71
CA CYS A 64 2.03 -6.01 -11.43
C CYS A 64 2.78 -6.65 -10.25
N LEU A 65 2.08 -7.24 -9.29
CA LEU A 65 2.69 -7.86 -8.09
C LEU A 65 3.67 -9.01 -8.40
N PRO A 66 3.35 -10.02 -9.23
CA PRO A 66 4.27 -11.11 -9.55
C PRO A 66 5.43 -10.70 -10.48
N ASP A 67 5.26 -9.61 -11.23
CA ASP A 67 6.31 -9.10 -12.12
C ASP A 67 7.41 -8.36 -11.34
N ARG A 68 7.09 -7.86 -10.14
CA ARG A 68 8.06 -7.28 -9.22
C ARG A 68 8.90 -8.36 -8.56
N LYS A 69 10.19 -8.07 -8.39
CA LYS A 69 11.13 -8.83 -7.59
C LYS A 69 11.13 -8.24 -6.18
N TRP A 70 10.81 -9.09 -5.21
CA TRP A 70 10.60 -8.67 -3.83
C TRP A 70 11.86 -8.87 -3.01
N ILE A 71 12.32 -7.78 -2.38
CA ILE A 71 13.39 -7.79 -1.40
C ILE A 71 12.75 -7.72 -0.02
N PHE A 72 13.08 -8.67 0.85
CA PHE A 72 12.67 -8.65 2.24
C PHE A 72 13.65 -7.81 3.06
N LEU A 73 13.12 -6.81 3.76
CA LEU A 73 13.87 -5.90 4.61
C LEU A 73 13.60 -6.31 6.06
N LYS A 74 14.62 -6.83 6.74
CA LYS A 74 14.56 -7.17 8.15
C LYS A 74 15.13 -6.01 8.96
N ALA A 75 14.37 -5.51 9.93
CA ALA A 75 14.89 -4.54 10.88
C ALA A 75 16.00 -5.20 11.72
N GLY A 76 17.14 -4.54 11.85
CA GLY A 76 18.23 -4.97 12.72
C GLY A 76 17.83 -5.00 14.19
N ASP A 77 18.56 -5.77 14.99
CA ASP A 77 18.28 -5.91 16.42
C ASP A 77 18.52 -4.59 17.20
N ASP A 78 19.22 -3.63 16.59
CA ASP A 78 19.47 -2.28 17.07
C ASP A 78 18.35 -1.28 16.74
N SER A 79 17.33 -1.70 15.97
CA SER A 79 16.22 -0.86 15.55
C SER A 79 14.94 -1.17 16.35
N PRO A 80 14.17 -0.14 16.77
CA PRO A 80 12.83 -0.33 17.32
C PRO A 80 11.81 -0.88 16.31
N GLY A 81 12.12 -0.84 15.01
CA GLY A 81 11.34 -1.47 13.95
C GLY A 81 10.56 -0.52 13.05
N PHE A 82 9.90 -1.11 12.06
CA PHE A 82 9.06 -0.42 11.09
C PHE A 82 7.71 0.00 11.68
N ILE A 83 7.18 1.11 11.18
CA ILE A 83 5.79 1.54 11.37
C ILE A 83 4.99 1.38 10.07
N THR A 84 3.68 1.54 10.15
CA THR A 84 2.80 1.63 8.98
C THR A 84 1.84 2.81 9.11
N SER A 85 0.95 3.00 8.14
CA SER A 85 -0.03 4.09 8.13
C SER A 85 -1.38 3.66 7.56
N ASP A 86 -2.31 4.61 7.48
CA ASP A 86 -3.57 4.46 6.75
C ASP A 86 -3.40 4.31 5.22
N TYR A 87 -2.16 4.44 4.72
CA TYR A 87 -1.77 4.19 3.33
C TYR A 87 -0.50 3.30 3.28
N PRO A 88 -0.63 1.98 3.53
CA PRO A 88 0.51 1.09 3.83
C PRO A 88 1.37 0.72 2.61
N VAL A 89 0.96 1.11 1.40
CA VAL A 89 1.71 0.87 0.16
C VAL A 89 2.32 2.18 -0.30
N HIS A 90 3.64 2.31 -0.16
CA HIS A 90 4.37 3.52 -0.48
C HIS A 90 5.08 3.37 -1.83
N LEU A 91 4.89 4.35 -2.71
CA LEU A 91 5.58 4.40 -4.00
C LEU A 91 6.87 5.22 -3.88
N ILE A 92 7.98 4.63 -4.30
CA ILE A 92 9.32 5.21 -4.21
C ILE A 92 9.89 5.37 -5.63
N PRO A 93 10.10 6.60 -6.12
CA PRO A 93 10.68 6.79 -7.44
C PRO A 93 12.15 6.35 -7.41
N HIS A 94 12.61 5.79 -8.53
CA HIS A 94 14.05 5.57 -8.74
C HIS A 94 14.77 6.91 -8.79
N ALA A 95 16.03 6.95 -8.37
CA ALA A 95 16.85 8.16 -8.43
C ALA A 95 17.03 8.69 -9.87
N SER A 96 16.87 7.82 -10.87
CA SER A 96 16.93 8.15 -12.29
C SER A 96 15.61 8.67 -12.87
N ARG A 97 14.49 8.63 -12.13
CA ARG A 97 13.19 9.10 -12.61
C ARG A 97 13.22 10.63 -12.74
N ILE A 98 12.80 11.12 -13.89
CA ILE A 98 12.60 12.55 -14.15
C ILE A 98 11.22 12.95 -13.61
N ASP A 99 11.14 14.09 -12.92
CA ASP A 99 9.86 14.68 -12.54
C ASP A 99 9.20 15.26 -13.80
N ASP A 100 8.17 14.57 -14.28
CA ASP A 100 7.38 14.90 -15.45
C ASP A 100 6.03 15.55 -15.08
N GLY A 101 5.83 15.89 -13.80
CA GLY A 101 4.57 16.44 -13.28
C GLY A 101 3.46 15.41 -13.12
N TRP A 102 3.70 14.13 -13.47
CA TRP A 102 2.76 13.04 -13.26
C TRP A 102 3.05 12.31 -11.95
N GLY A 103 1.97 11.88 -11.27
CA GLY A 103 2.08 11.07 -10.06
C GLY A 103 2.76 9.72 -10.31
N LEU A 104 3.19 9.07 -9.23
CA LEU A 104 3.81 7.75 -9.30
C LEU A 104 2.75 6.68 -9.60
N GLY A 105 2.98 5.90 -10.65
CA GLY A 105 2.14 4.76 -11.01
C GLY A 105 2.63 3.46 -10.40
N PHE A 106 1.72 2.63 -9.87
CA PHE A 106 2.09 1.31 -9.33
C PHE A 106 2.66 0.37 -10.40
N ALA A 107 2.28 0.52 -11.67
CA ALA A 107 2.79 -0.28 -12.78
C ALA A 107 4.11 0.28 -13.38
N SER A 108 4.58 1.45 -12.93
CA SER A 108 5.75 2.11 -13.50
C SER A 108 7.03 1.40 -13.11
N LYS A 109 7.88 1.09 -14.10
CA LYS A 109 9.12 0.31 -13.90
C LYS A 109 10.22 1.06 -13.14
N ASP A 110 10.15 2.37 -13.14
CA ASP A 110 11.02 3.30 -12.42
C ASP A 110 10.47 3.68 -11.03
N VAL A 111 9.52 2.90 -10.53
CA VAL A 111 8.91 3.06 -9.21
C VAL A 111 8.96 1.75 -8.43
N ARG A 112 9.43 1.82 -7.18
CA ARG A 112 9.40 0.72 -6.22
C ARG A 112 8.16 0.80 -5.36
N ALA A 113 7.65 -0.34 -4.95
CA ALA A 113 6.58 -0.46 -3.95
C ALA A 113 7.19 -0.89 -2.62
N PHE A 114 7.11 -0.05 -1.60
CA PHE A 114 7.51 -0.37 -0.22
C PHE A 114 6.28 -0.64 0.63
N ILE A 115 6.29 -1.77 1.35
CA ILE A 115 5.16 -2.21 2.17
C ILE A 115 5.71 -2.71 3.52
N PRO A 116 5.47 -1.98 4.63
CA PRO A 116 5.69 -2.51 5.97
C PRO A 116 4.72 -3.67 6.23
N LEU A 117 5.24 -4.84 6.64
CA LEU A 117 4.41 -6.01 6.96
C LEU A 117 4.18 -6.15 8.46
N ASN A 118 5.22 -5.89 9.25
CA ASN A 118 5.19 -5.82 10.71
C ASN A 118 6.41 -5.04 11.22
N LYS A 119 6.55 -4.90 12.54
CA LYS A 119 7.66 -4.15 13.15
C LYS A 119 9.06 -4.64 12.76
N SER A 120 9.22 -5.92 12.42
CA SER A 120 10.53 -6.53 12.13
C SER A 120 10.76 -6.79 10.65
N LEU A 121 9.73 -6.65 9.81
CA LEU A 121 9.78 -7.04 8.40
C LEU A 121 8.99 -6.07 7.51
N ALA A 122 9.63 -5.64 6.44
CA ALA A 122 9.01 -4.94 5.33
C ALA A 122 9.45 -5.57 4.00
N VAL A 123 8.80 -5.19 2.91
CA VAL A 123 9.20 -5.59 1.56
C VAL A 123 9.35 -4.38 0.66
N ILE A 124 10.28 -4.47 -0.28
CA ILE A 124 10.37 -3.54 -1.40
C ILE A 124 10.36 -4.32 -2.71
N GLY A 125 9.38 -4.01 -3.56
CA GLY A 125 9.20 -4.61 -4.87
C GLY A 125 9.73 -3.70 -5.98
N ASP A 126 10.59 -4.23 -6.83
CA ASP A 126 11.23 -3.52 -7.96
C ASP A 126 11.29 -4.47 -9.17
N TYR A 127 11.15 -3.97 -10.40
CA TYR A 127 11.12 -4.81 -11.60
C TYR A 127 12.51 -5.30 -12.03
N GLU A 128 13.57 -4.58 -11.70
CA GLU A 128 14.92 -4.78 -12.25
C GLU A 128 15.94 -5.21 -11.19
N THR A 129 15.47 -5.68 -10.03
CA THR A 129 16.33 -6.14 -8.93
C THR A 129 16.39 -7.67 -8.81
N THR A 130 17.21 -8.17 -7.88
CA THR A 130 17.26 -9.58 -7.49
C THR A 130 16.62 -9.77 -6.12
N GLU A 131 15.76 -10.78 -6.03
CA GLU A 131 15.12 -11.19 -4.78
C GLU A 131 16.17 -11.60 -3.74
N ARG A 132 16.04 -11.07 -2.53
CA ARG A 132 16.97 -11.32 -1.42
C ARG A 132 16.36 -10.88 -0.10
N MET A 133 17.02 -11.24 0.99
CA MET A 133 16.77 -10.67 2.31
C MET A 133 17.93 -9.73 2.67
N VAL A 134 17.62 -8.57 3.23
CA VAL A 134 18.58 -7.55 3.66
C VAL A 134 18.26 -7.17 5.10
N SER A 135 19.27 -7.23 5.98
CA SER A 135 19.17 -6.64 7.31
C SER A 135 19.49 -5.16 7.21
N LEU A 136 18.64 -4.32 7.80
CA LEU A 136 18.82 -2.88 7.85
C LEU A 136 19.33 -2.46 9.24
N ASP A 137 20.19 -1.45 9.28
CA ASP A 137 20.50 -0.73 10.52
C ASP A 137 19.33 0.17 10.93
N LYS A 138 19.39 0.69 12.15
CA LYS A 138 18.35 1.58 12.66
C LYS A 138 18.19 2.85 11.82
N GLU A 139 19.26 3.41 11.26
CA GLU A 139 19.21 4.61 10.41
C GLU A 139 18.39 4.36 9.14
N ALA A 140 18.60 3.23 8.47
CA ALA A 140 17.83 2.86 7.29
C ALA A 140 16.36 2.59 7.63
N VAL A 141 16.07 1.93 8.75
CA VAL A 141 14.68 1.74 9.22
C VAL A 141 14.02 3.10 9.51
N ALA A 142 14.72 4.02 10.18
CA ALA A 142 14.24 5.37 10.46
C ALA A 142 13.94 6.16 9.17
N ALA A 143 14.74 5.97 8.11
CA ALA A 143 14.48 6.58 6.80
C ALA A 143 13.18 6.06 6.15
N PHE A 144 12.90 4.76 6.26
CA PHE A 144 11.63 4.19 5.80
C PHE A 144 10.45 4.68 6.63
N ASN A 145 10.59 4.75 7.96
CA ASN A 145 9.56 5.29 8.85
C ASN A 145 9.24 6.75 8.54
N SER A 146 10.25 7.60 8.27
CA SER A 146 10.03 8.99 7.83
C SER A 146 9.19 9.07 6.56
N ARG A 147 9.43 8.18 5.60
CA ARG A 147 8.62 8.10 4.39
C ARG A 147 7.18 7.69 4.71
N THR A 148 6.98 6.69 5.55
CA THR A 148 5.65 6.28 5.99
C THR A 148 4.89 7.41 6.69
N ILE A 149 5.54 8.19 7.55
CA ILE A 149 4.95 9.37 8.19
C ILE A 149 4.55 10.42 7.15
N ARG A 150 5.44 10.73 6.21
CA ARG A 150 5.20 11.73 5.17
C ARG A 150 4.06 11.34 4.23
N ASP A 151 3.96 10.05 3.92
CA ASP A 151 2.97 9.52 2.98
C ASP A 151 1.63 9.17 3.69
N ALA A 152 1.57 9.24 5.03
CA ALA A 152 0.34 9.04 5.79
C ALA A 152 -0.66 10.18 5.53
N THR A 153 -1.94 9.83 5.42
CA THR A 153 -2.99 10.85 5.21
C THR A 153 -3.60 11.29 6.53
N ARG A 154 -3.85 10.35 7.44
CA ARG A 154 -4.51 10.63 8.72
C ARG A 154 -3.78 10.06 9.90
N GLN A 155 -3.25 8.84 9.78
CA GLN A 155 -2.84 8.06 10.94
C GLN A 155 -1.60 7.23 10.62
N ILE A 156 -0.72 7.14 11.61
CA ILE A 156 0.36 6.17 11.65
C ILE A 156 0.02 5.11 12.71
N TYR A 157 0.49 3.89 12.48
CA TYR A 157 0.35 2.78 13.39
C TYR A 157 1.74 2.23 13.71
N ALA A 158 2.02 2.11 15.00
CA ALA A 158 3.30 1.63 15.50
C ALA A 158 3.08 0.65 16.66
N TYR A 159 4.08 -0.19 16.92
CA TYR A 159 4.06 -1.11 18.05
C TYR A 159 4.21 -0.37 19.40
N SER A 160 4.97 0.74 19.40
CA SER A 160 5.27 1.58 20.58
C SER A 160 5.80 2.94 20.13
N ASP A 161 5.72 3.98 20.97
CA ASP A 161 6.23 5.33 20.66
C ASP A 161 7.77 5.46 20.58
N GLU A 162 8.48 4.35 20.80
CA GLU A 162 9.95 4.26 20.71
C GLU A 162 10.46 4.18 19.27
N PHE A 163 9.59 4.04 18.26
CA PHE A 163 10.04 3.99 16.86
C PHE A 163 10.80 5.26 16.48
N GLU A 164 11.82 5.09 15.64
CA GLU A 164 12.67 6.17 15.17
C GLU A 164 12.26 6.63 13.78
N PHE A 165 12.42 7.93 13.52
CA PHE A 165 12.30 8.54 12.20
C PHE A 165 13.30 9.70 12.07
N ILE A 166 13.67 10.02 10.84
CA ILE A 166 14.43 11.23 10.48
C ILE A 166 13.46 12.41 10.46
N GLY A 167 13.62 13.33 11.42
CA GLY A 167 12.90 14.59 11.51
C GLY A 167 13.64 15.76 10.85
N PRO A 168 13.25 17.01 11.17
CA PRO A 168 13.93 18.22 10.69
C PRO A 168 15.43 18.20 11.00
N ASP A 169 16.22 18.87 10.16
CA ASP A 169 17.70 18.94 10.25
C ASP A 169 18.40 17.57 10.21
N ASN A 170 17.78 16.54 9.61
CA ASN A 170 18.28 15.16 9.54
C ASN A 170 18.56 14.52 10.91
N LYS A 171 17.85 14.96 11.96
CA LYS A 171 17.98 14.38 13.29
C LYS A 171 17.08 13.16 13.45
N ILE A 172 17.60 12.10 14.04
CA ILE A 172 16.77 10.98 14.48
C ILE A 172 15.93 11.44 15.67
N MET A 173 14.62 11.26 15.54
CA MET A 173 13.60 11.57 16.54
C MET A 173 12.78 10.31 16.80
N THR A 174 12.06 10.26 17.93
CA THR A 174 11.19 9.14 18.27
C THR A 174 9.72 9.51 18.14
N GLY A 175 8.84 8.50 18.05
CA GLY A 175 7.39 8.68 17.96
C GLY A 175 6.80 9.65 18.98
N THR A 176 7.35 9.70 20.20
CA THR A 176 6.96 10.68 21.24
C THR A 176 7.07 12.15 20.83
N SER A 177 7.90 12.45 19.83
CA SER A 177 8.12 13.79 19.31
C SER A 177 7.09 14.22 18.26
N LEU A 178 6.23 13.30 17.81
CA LEU A 178 5.16 13.65 16.88
C LEU A 178 4.03 14.40 17.59
N PRO A 179 3.34 15.32 16.88
CA PRO A 179 2.16 15.98 17.43
C PRO A 179 1.12 14.92 17.84
N LYS A 180 0.58 15.05 19.04
CA LYS A 180 -0.57 14.24 19.44
C LYS A 180 -1.76 14.64 18.57
N VAL A 181 -2.49 13.64 18.07
CA VAL A 181 -3.76 13.88 17.37
C VAL A 181 -4.67 14.64 18.36
N LEU A 182 -5.23 15.76 17.90
CA LEU A 182 -6.23 16.51 18.67
C LEU A 182 -7.45 15.59 18.84
N GLU A 183 -7.80 15.27 20.08
CA GLU A 183 -9.02 14.53 20.43
C GLU A 183 -10.29 15.35 20.13
#